data_AF-A0AAU4I8B4-F1
#
_entry.id   AF-A0AAU4I8B4-F1
#
_cell.length_a   1.000
_cell.length_b   1.000
_cell.length_c   1.000
_cell.angle_alpha   90.00
_cell.angle_beta   90.00
_cell.angle_gamma   90.00
#
_symmetry.space_group_name_H-M   'P 1'
#
loop_
_entity.id
_entity.type
_entity.pdbx_description
1 polymer ?
#
loop_
_entity_poly.entity_id
_entity_poly.type
_entity_poly.pdbx_seq_one_letter_code
_entity_poly.pdbx_strand_id
1 'polypeptide(L)'
;MTDDAANEPHIPSDAERAARARVREQATGLTHHQTQEALEAAEAAAVEASGDLEGADAATRAAVAEWRRITELLFDHGGPYSPDTDAFVQGQLTAREAHADSKQSLGKS
;
A
#
# COMPACT_ATOMS: atom_id res chain seq x y z
N MET A 1 -31.59 2.22 -5.27
CA MET A 1 -31.14 1.62 -4.01
C MET A 1 -29.64 1.54 -4.13
N THR A 2 -28.95 2.63 -3.79
CA THR A 2 -27.49 2.71 -3.84
C THR A 2 -26.95 1.95 -2.66
N ASP A 3 -26.11 0.96 -2.94
CA ASP A 3 -25.38 0.14 -1.98
C ASP A 3 -24.39 1.04 -1.22
N ASP A 4 -24.88 1.69 -0.17
CA ASP A 4 -24.15 2.59 0.74
C ASP A 4 -23.29 1.78 1.74
N ALA A 5 -22.87 0.57 1.36
CA ALA A 5 -22.02 -0.32 2.15
C ALA A 5 -20.54 -0.30 1.69
N ALA A 6 -20.23 0.36 0.58
CA ALA A 6 -18.90 0.34 -0.03
C ALA A 6 -17.89 1.34 0.58
N ASN A 7 -18.26 2.11 1.62
CA ASN A 7 -17.41 3.17 2.18
C ASN A 7 -17.27 3.11 3.71
N GLU A 8 -17.43 1.93 4.31
CA GLU A 8 -16.99 1.74 5.69
C GLU A 8 -15.46 1.92 5.75
N PRO A 9 -14.91 2.65 6.73
CA PRO A 9 -13.46 2.79 6.87
C PRO A 9 -12.79 1.42 7.04
N HIS A 10 -12.22 0.89 5.96
CA HIS A 10 -11.48 -0.37 5.99
C HIS A 10 -10.19 -0.17 6.77
N ILE A 11 -10.11 -0.77 7.96
CA ILE A 11 -8.86 -0.82 8.72
C ILE A 11 -8.01 -1.95 8.12
N PRO A 12 -6.83 -1.64 7.54
CA PRO A 12 -6.01 -2.66 6.90
C PRO A 12 -5.59 -3.74 7.90
N SER A 13 -5.73 -5.00 7.50
CA SER A 13 -5.20 -6.16 8.23
C SER A 13 -3.67 -6.15 8.27
N ASP A 14 -3.08 -6.98 9.13
CA ASP A 14 -1.62 -7.13 9.20
C ASP A 14 -1.03 -7.68 7.89
N ALA A 15 -1.75 -8.57 7.20
CA ALA A 15 -1.34 -9.13 5.92
C ALA A 15 -1.30 -8.06 4.82
N GLU A 16 -2.33 -7.20 4.75
CA GLU A 16 -2.37 -6.08 3.81
C GLU A 16 -1.25 -5.07 4.09
N ARG A 17 -1.02 -4.73 5.37
CA ARG A 17 0.08 -3.83 5.76
C ARG A 17 1.44 -4.42 5.38
N ALA A 18 1.65 -5.71 5.61
CA ALA A 18 2.87 -6.40 5.22
C ALA A 18 3.05 -6.47 3.70
N ALA A 19 1.97 -6.67 2.94
CA ALA A 19 2.01 -6.66 1.47
C ALA A 19 2.44 -5.28 0.93
N ARG A 20 1.83 -4.19 1.44
CA ARG A 20 2.21 -2.81 1.07
C ARG A 20 3.66 -2.50 1.45
N ALA A 21 4.12 -2.94 2.62
CA ALA A 21 5.50 -2.75 3.05
C ALA A 21 6.51 -3.40 2.09
N ARG A 22 6.26 -4.66 1.68
CA ARG A 22 7.10 -5.35 0.69
C ARG A 22 7.15 -4.62 -0.64
N VAL A 23 6.02 -4.11 -1.12
CA VAL A 23 5.98 -3.30 -2.35
C VAL A 23 6.88 -2.07 -2.23
N ARG A 24 6.83 -1.34 -1.12
CA ARG A 24 7.69 -0.15 -0.90
C ARG A 24 9.17 -0.50 -0.86
N GLU A 25 9.52 -1.60 -0.22
CA GLU A 25 10.90 -2.13 -0.21
C GLU A 25 11.37 -2.44 -1.64
N GLN A 26 10.55 -3.14 -2.42
CA GLN A 26 10.84 -3.47 -3.82
C GLN A 26 10.93 -2.23 -4.72
N ALA A 27 10.07 -1.25 -4.49
CA ALA A 27 10.00 -0.02 -5.27
C ALA A 27 11.16 0.94 -5.01
N THR A 28 11.88 0.80 -3.88
CA THR A 28 12.91 1.76 -3.47
C THR A 28 13.99 1.90 -4.55
N GLY A 29 14.19 3.11 -5.03
CA GLY A 29 15.14 3.44 -6.10
C GLY A 29 14.62 3.22 -7.53
N LEU A 30 13.38 2.73 -7.71
CA LEU A 30 12.78 2.58 -9.04
C LEU A 30 12.24 3.91 -9.56
N THR A 31 12.35 4.10 -10.86
CA THR A 31 11.73 5.22 -11.60
C THR A 31 10.27 4.92 -11.96
N HIS A 32 9.51 5.94 -12.37
CA HIS A 32 8.13 5.79 -12.86
C HIS A 32 7.95 4.64 -13.87
N HIS A 33 8.83 4.53 -14.87
CA HIS A 33 8.71 3.47 -15.87
C HIS A 33 8.91 2.08 -15.29
N GLN A 34 9.85 1.93 -14.36
CA GLN A 34 10.13 0.64 -13.71
C GLN A 34 9.00 0.25 -12.75
N THR A 35 8.39 1.22 -12.05
CA THR A 35 7.23 0.94 -11.19
C THR A 35 5.98 0.65 -12.01
N GLN A 36 5.81 1.25 -13.20
CA GLN A 36 4.76 0.91 -14.15
C GLN A 36 4.92 -0.53 -14.66
N GLU A 37 6.12 -0.95 -15.05
CA GLU A 37 6.39 -2.33 -15.46
C GLU A 37 6.11 -3.33 -14.31
N ALA A 38 6.53 -3.00 -13.09
CA ALA A 38 6.28 -3.83 -11.92
C ALA A 38 4.77 -3.92 -11.58
N LEU A 39 4.03 -2.83 -11.76
CA LEU A 39 2.58 -2.79 -11.60
C LEU A 39 1.89 -3.74 -12.59
N GLU A 40 2.22 -3.61 -13.88
CA GLU A 40 1.64 -4.46 -14.93
C GLU A 40 1.92 -5.95 -14.66
N ALA A 41 3.14 -6.28 -14.22
CA ALA A 41 3.50 -7.63 -13.82
C ALA A 41 2.70 -8.13 -12.61
N ALA A 42 2.49 -7.29 -11.59
CA ALA A 42 1.71 -7.63 -10.40
C ALA A 42 0.23 -7.85 -10.73
N GLU A 43 -0.35 -7.03 -11.61
CA GLU A 43 -1.72 -7.20 -12.10
C GLU A 43 -1.88 -8.49 -12.90
N ALA A 44 -0.96 -8.77 -13.82
CA ALA A 44 -0.97 -10.00 -14.60
C ALA A 44 -0.87 -11.24 -13.71
N ALA A 45 0.03 -11.23 -12.72
CA ALA A 45 0.17 -12.33 -11.77
C ALA A 45 -1.09 -12.55 -10.91
N ALA A 46 -1.76 -11.47 -10.50
CA ALA A 46 -3.02 -11.56 -9.76
C ALA A 46 -4.13 -12.20 -10.62
N VAL A 47 -4.26 -11.75 -11.87
CA VAL A 47 -5.22 -12.30 -12.84
C VAL A 47 -4.92 -13.77 -13.14
N GLU A 48 -3.66 -14.14 -13.33
CA GLU A 48 -3.26 -15.53 -13.57
C GLU A 48 -3.63 -16.43 -12.38
N ALA A 49 -3.40 -15.97 -11.15
CA ALA A 49 -3.65 -16.76 -9.95
C ALA A 49 -5.13 -16.86 -9.56
N SER A 50 -5.93 -15.81 -9.83
CA SER A 50 -7.30 -15.66 -9.28
C SER A 50 -8.39 -15.49 -10.33
N GLY A 51 -8.04 -15.43 -11.63
CA GLY A 51 -8.96 -15.19 -12.74
C GLY A 51 -9.23 -13.70 -13.00
N ASP A 52 -9.29 -12.90 -11.95
CA ASP A 52 -9.31 -11.43 -12.01
C ASP A 52 -8.73 -10.81 -10.72
N LEU A 53 -8.52 -9.49 -10.73
CA LEU A 53 -7.99 -8.77 -9.57
C LEU A 53 -9.01 -8.66 -8.42
N GLU A 54 -10.31 -8.67 -8.70
CA GLU A 54 -11.35 -8.51 -7.67
C GLU A 54 -11.49 -9.78 -6.81
N GLY A 55 -11.32 -10.95 -7.42
CA GLY A 55 -11.31 -12.27 -6.80
C GLY A 55 -9.99 -12.61 -6.10
N ALA A 56 -8.94 -11.80 -6.30
CA ALA A 56 -7.69 -11.98 -5.58
C ALA A 56 -7.84 -11.71 -4.07
N ASP A 57 -6.99 -12.35 -3.27
CA ASP A 57 -7.00 -12.13 -1.83
C ASP A 57 -6.68 -10.68 -1.45
N ALA A 58 -7.06 -10.27 -0.24
CA ALA A 58 -6.93 -8.88 0.21
C ALA A 58 -5.46 -8.41 0.20
N ALA A 59 -4.50 -9.28 0.49
CA ALA A 59 -3.08 -8.94 0.50
C ALA A 59 -2.56 -8.64 -0.92
N THR A 60 -2.96 -9.44 -1.90
CA THR A 60 -2.65 -9.26 -3.33
C THR A 60 -3.27 -7.98 -3.85
N ARG A 61 -4.55 -7.73 -3.55
CA ARG A 61 -5.22 -6.46 -3.92
C ARG A 61 -4.53 -5.26 -3.27
N ALA A 62 -4.11 -5.37 -2.01
CA ALA A 62 -3.36 -4.32 -1.32
C ALA A 62 -1.98 -4.06 -1.94
N ALA A 63 -1.28 -5.11 -2.39
CA ALA A 63 0.00 -4.98 -3.09
C ALA A 63 -0.16 -4.24 -4.43
N VAL A 64 -1.11 -4.67 -5.27
CA VAL A 64 -1.39 -4.01 -6.56
C VAL A 64 -1.80 -2.55 -6.35
N ALA A 65 -2.66 -2.28 -5.37
CA ALA A 65 -3.05 -0.91 -5.03
C ALA A 65 -1.86 -0.04 -4.60
N GLU A 66 -0.87 -0.61 -3.89
CA GLU A 66 0.34 0.13 -3.50
C GLU A 66 1.26 0.42 -4.69
N TRP A 67 1.42 -0.54 -5.62
CA TRP A 67 2.15 -0.32 -6.87
C TRP A 67 1.53 0.82 -7.68
N ARG A 68 0.19 0.83 -7.83
CA ARG A 68 -0.54 1.93 -8.50
C ARG A 68 -0.24 3.28 -7.86
N ARG A 69 -0.37 3.38 -6.53
CA ARG A 69 -0.11 4.61 -5.78
C ARG A 69 1.32 5.12 -5.98
N ILE A 70 2.32 4.24 -5.92
CA ILE A 70 3.72 4.63 -6.11
C ILE A 70 3.95 5.11 -7.54
N THR A 71 3.41 4.43 -8.54
CA THR A 71 3.54 4.85 -9.93
C THR A 71 2.91 6.22 -10.17
N GLU A 72 1.70 6.46 -9.64
CA GLU A 72 1.05 7.78 -9.69
C GLU A 72 1.89 8.86 -8.99
N LEU A 73 2.44 8.56 -7.80
CA LEU A 73 3.34 9.48 -7.10
C LEU A 73 4.55 9.87 -7.96
N LEU A 74 5.18 8.89 -8.62
CA LEU A 74 6.37 9.13 -9.45
C LEU A 74 6.04 9.80 -10.77
N PHE A 75 4.82 9.66 -11.28
CA PHE A 75 4.36 10.39 -12.46
C PHE A 75 4.37 11.90 -12.20
N ASP A 76 3.89 12.33 -11.02
CA ASP A 76 3.79 13.74 -10.65
C ASP A 76 5.12 14.35 -10.17
N HIS A 77 5.93 13.58 -9.44
CA HIS A 77 7.14 14.09 -8.77
C HIS A 77 8.45 13.76 -9.48
N GLY A 78 8.47 12.74 -10.34
CA GLY A 78 9.66 12.25 -11.01
C GLY A 78 10.72 11.67 -10.06
N GLY A 79 11.85 11.25 -10.64
CA GLY A 79 12.97 10.69 -9.90
C GLY A 79 12.71 9.27 -9.33
N PRO A 80 13.69 8.70 -8.62
CA PRO A 80 13.56 7.40 -7.98
C PRO A 80 12.65 7.45 -6.74
N TYR A 81 11.85 6.40 -6.55
CA TYR A 81 11.05 6.26 -5.33
C TYR A 81 11.92 6.18 -4.08
N SER A 82 11.54 6.94 -3.06
CA SER A 82 12.09 6.84 -1.72
C SER A 82 10.97 6.88 -0.68
N PRO A 83 10.82 5.86 0.17
CA PRO A 83 9.81 5.85 1.23
C PRO A 83 10.06 6.93 2.29
N ASP A 84 11.31 7.39 2.45
CA ASP A 84 11.68 8.44 3.41
C ASP A 84 11.13 9.81 3.02
N THR A 85 10.90 10.03 1.72
CA THR A 85 10.34 11.28 1.18
C THR A 85 8.86 11.16 0.80
N ASP A 86 8.25 9.99 1.00
CA ASP A 86 6.85 9.73 0.67
C ASP A 86 5.94 10.18 1.83
N ALA A 87 5.26 11.31 1.63
CA ALA A 87 4.40 11.92 2.66
C ALA A 87 3.29 10.99 3.16
N PHE A 88 2.75 10.11 2.31
CA PHE A 88 1.73 9.13 2.72
C PHE A 88 2.33 8.12 3.70
N VAL A 89 3.52 7.60 3.41
CA VAL A 89 4.23 6.64 4.27
C VAL A 89 4.63 7.29 5.59
N GLN A 90 5.16 8.51 5.55
CA GLN A 90 5.55 9.25 6.75
C GLN A 90 4.34 9.52 7.66
N GLY A 91 3.18 9.85 7.08
CA GLY A 91 1.92 9.97 7.82
C GLY A 91 1.49 8.68 8.53
N GLN A 92 1.61 7.53 7.85
CA GLN A 92 1.30 6.22 8.45
C GLN A 92 2.22 5.85 9.61
N LEU A 93 3.52 6.13 9.49
CA LEU A 93 4.51 5.88 10.54
C LEU A 93 4.24 6.75 11.77
N THR A 94 4.01 8.05 11.55
CA THR A 94 3.69 9.01 12.63
C THR A 94 2.44 8.59 13.41
N ALA A 95 1.38 8.17 12.71
CA ALA A 95 0.16 7.68 13.35
C ALA A 95 0.42 6.42 14.18
N ARG A 96 1.25 5.50 13.69
CA ARG A 96 1.59 4.25 14.40
C ARG A 96 2.38 4.51 15.67
N GLU A 97 3.34 5.42 15.64
CA GLU A 97 4.11 5.84 16.81
C GLU A 97 3.18 6.42 17.89
N ALA A 98 2.30 7.35 17.51
CA ALA A 98 1.32 7.94 18.43
C ALA A 98 0.39 6.88 19.07
N HIS A 99 -0.04 5.87 18.30
CA HIS A 99 -0.83 4.76 18.84
C HIS A 99 -0.04 3.85 19.78
N ALA A 100 1.24 3.60 19.51
CA ALA A 100 2.10 2.79 20.37
C ALA A 100 2.37 3.47 21.72
N ASP A 101 2.61 4.79 21.71
CA ASP A 101 2.82 5.59 22.93
C ASP A 101 1.56 5.63 23.79
N SER A 102 0.39 5.78 23.16
CA SER A 102 -0.90 5.78 23.86
C SER A 102 -1.19 4.45 24.58
N LYS A 103 -0.83 3.31 23.98
CA LYS A 103 -0.98 1.99 24.62
C LYS A 103 0.00 1.77 25.78
N GLN A 104 1.21 2.31 25.70
CA GLN A 104 2.21 2.21 26.76
C GLN A 104 1.88 3.06 28.00
N SER A 105 1.18 4.18 27.83
CA SER A 105 0.76 5.01 28.96
C SER A 105 -0.42 4.41 29.74
N LEU A 106 -1.33 3.70 29.06
CA LEU A 106 -2.49 3.02 29.67
C LEU A 106 -2.16 1.70 30.39
N GLY A 107 -1.01 1.08 30.11
CA GLY A 107 -0.54 -0.15 30.76
C GLY A 107 0.24 0.05 32.05
N LYS A 108 0.42 1.31 32.49
CA LYS A 108 1.10 1.70 33.73
C LYS A 108 0.11 2.42 34.64
N SER A 109 -0.79 1.67 35.28
CA SER A 109 -1.64 2.17 36.38
C SER A 109 -1.96 1.03 37.34
#